data_AF-A0A4Q7PDF3-F1
#
_entry.id   AF-A0A4Q7PDF3-F1
#
_cell.length_a   1.000
_cell.length_b   1.000
_cell.length_c   1.000
_cell.angle_alpha   90.00
_cell.angle_beta   90.00
_cell.angle_gamma   90.00
#
_symmetry.space_group_name_H-M   'P 1'
#
loop_
_entity.id
_entity.type
_entity.pdbx_description
1 polymer ?
#
loop_
_entity_poly.entity_id
_entity_poly.type
_entity_poly.pdbx_seq_one_letter_code
_entity_poly.pdbx_strand_id
1 'polypeptide(L)'
;MKFSTLFLYGQKNEGFNSWLGKDTVKVNGEVKSSKYSLFGAAHHFKFEDDEGVSHECKLNFGINFTGVVMDVYLDKQPVIVSPVTSSWVNLFFFRSHNRGDLVLYESF
;
A
#
# COMPACT_ATOMS: atom_id res chain seq x y z
N MET A 1 10.36 9.32 -7.89
CA MET A 1 9.36 9.41 -8.97
C MET A 1 7.97 9.39 -8.37
N LYS A 2 7.04 10.17 -8.92
CA LYS A 2 5.62 10.11 -8.51
C LYS A 2 4.97 8.90 -9.16
N PHE A 3 4.21 8.12 -8.41
CA PHE A 3 3.49 6.95 -8.94
C PHE A 3 1.98 7.00 -8.73
N SER A 4 1.49 7.86 -7.82
CA SER A 4 0.06 8.00 -7.56
C SER A 4 -0.32 9.44 -7.21
N THR A 5 -1.57 9.80 -7.50
CA THR A 5 -2.22 11.03 -7.04
C THR A 5 -3.67 10.70 -6.69
N LEU A 6 -4.09 11.03 -5.48
CA LEU A 6 -5.42 10.84 -4.94
C LEU A 6 -6.00 12.21 -4.56
N PHE A 7 -7.28 12.42 -4.82
CA PHE A 7 -8.02 13.59 -4.36
C PHE A 7 -8.99 13.14 -3.28
N LEU A 8 -8.72 13.52 -2.02
CA LEU A 8 -9.48 13.09 -0.85
C LEU A 8 -9.92 14.35 -0.10
N TYR A 9 -11.23 14.56 0.05
CA TYR A 9 -11.81 15.74 0.71
C TYR A 9 -11.22 17.08 0.22
N GLY A 10 -11.15 17.26 -1.11
CA GLY A 10 -10.56 18.46 -1.72
C GLY A 10 -9.02 18.50 -1.70
N GLN A 11 -8.36 17.66 -0.90
CA GLN A 11 -6.91 17.67 -0.73
C GLN A 11 -6.20 16.76 -1.74
N LYS A 12 -5.11 17.27 -2.30
CA LYS A 12 -4.28 16.53 -3.26
C LYS A 12 -3.21 15.73 -2.52
N ASN A 13 -3.37 14.41 -2.51
CA ASN A 13 -2.46 13.45 -1.89
C ASN A 13 -1.59 12.80 -2.97
N GLU A 14 -0.27 12.87 -2.85
CA GLU A 14 0.68 12.37 -3.84
C GLU A 14 1.65 11.35 -3.22
N GLY A 15 1.73 10.17 -3.86
CA GLY A 15 2.65 9.10 -3.51
C GLY A 15 3.88 9.11 -4.40
N PHE A 16 5.06 9.11 -3.78
CA PHE A 16 6.35 9.06 -4.45
C PHE A 16 7.15 7.86 -3.95
N ASN A 17 7.85 7.19 -4.85
CA ASN A 17 8.84 6.17 -4.55
C ASN A 17 10.15 6.53 -5.25
N SER A 18 11.28 6.28 -4.63
CA SER A 18 12.60 6.44 -5.24
C SER A 18 13.22 5.08 -5.53
N TRP A 19 14.07 5.02 -6.54
CA TRP A 19 14.87 3.83 -6.87
C TRP A 19 15.66 3.29 -5.68
N LEU A 20 16.07 4.17 -4.75
CA LEU A 20 16.78 3.80 -3.52
C LEU A 20 15.84 3.29 -2.41
N GLY A 21 14.60 2.92 -2.75
CA GLY A 21 13.62 2.43 -1.78
C GLY A 21 13.23 3.49 -0.77
N LYS A 22 12.82 4.68 -1.23
CA LYS A 22 12.31 5.74 -0.35
C LYS A 22 10.92 6.13 -0.79
N ASP A 23 9.96 5.88 0.09
CA ASP A 23 8.57 6.26 -0.07
C ASP A 23 8.34 7.62 0.56
N THR A 24 7.61 8.49 -0.12
CA THR A 24 7.26 9.82 0.37
C THR A 24 5.82 10.13 0.02
N VAL A 25 5.07 10.61 1.00
CA VAL A 25 3.69 11.08 0.85
C VAL A 25 3.68 12.58 1.00
N LYS A 26 3.04 13.27 0.05
CA LYS A 26 2.78 14.69 0.12
C LYS A 26 1.29 14.98 0.12
N VAL A 27 0.87 15.99 0.88
CA VAL A 27 -0.48 16.54 0.84
C VAL A 27 -0.35 18.02 0.45
N ASN A 28 -0.97 18.41 -0.66
CA ASN A 28 -0.85 19.75 -1.25
C ASN A 28 0.61 20.22 -1.41
N GLY A 29 1.52 19.29 -1.73
CA GLY A 29 2.95 19.56 -1.89
C GLY A 29 3.77 19.52 -0.59
N GLU A 30 3.14 19.51 0.58
CA GLU A 30 3.82 19.38 1.88
C GLU A 30 4.11 17.90 2.19
N VAL A 31 5.33 17.58 2.65
CA VAL A 31 5.71 16.22 3.02
C VAL A 31 5.06 15.84 4.35
N LYS A 32 4.08 14.93 4.32
CA LYS A 32 3.44 14.39 5.54
C LYS A 32 4.08 13.12 6.05
N SER A 33 4.74 12.35 5.19
CA SER A 33 5.44 11.13 5.60
C SER A 33 6.56 10.78 4.63
N SER A 34 7.66 10.25 5.15
CA SER A 34 8.79 9.78 4.35
C SER A 34 9.46 8.60 5.04
N LYS A 35 9.60 7.46 4.37
CA LYS A 35 10.16 6.23 4.93
C LYS A 35 11.06 5.54 3.91
N TYR A 36 12.12 4.89 4.38
CA TYR A 36 12.87 3.97 3.53
C TYR A 36 12.17 2.61 3.54
N SER A 37 11.85 2.09 2.35
CA SER A 37 11.36 0.74 2.15
C SER A 37 11.72 0.19 0.77
N LEU A 38 12.15 -1.06 0.76
CA LEU A 38 12.41 -1.83 -0.46
C LEU A 38 11.14 -2.50 -1.02
N PHE A 39 10.18 -2.85 -0.16
CA PHE A 39 8.97 -3.61 -0.52
C PHE A 39 7.67 -2.83 -0.30
N GLY A 40 7.77 -1.53 0.01
CA GLY A 40 6.67 -0.64 0.36
C GLY A 40 6.50 -0.45 1.88
N ALA A 41 5.81 0.61 2.28
CA ALA A 41 5.61 0.98 3.67
C ALA A 41 4.19 1.47 3.96
N ALA A 42 3.77 1.33 5.21
CA ALA A 42 2.58 1.99 5.73
C ALA A 42 2.91 3.43 6.14
N HIS A 43 2.18 4.40 5.61
CA HIS A 43 2.23 5.81 5.96
C HIS A 43 0.95 6.19 6.68
N HIS A 44 1.10 6.75 7.87
CA HIS A 44 -0.02 7.28 8.66
C HIS A 44 0.19 8.78 8.80
N PHE A 45 -0.83 9.55 8.48
CA PHE A 45 -0.80 11.01 8.60
C PHE A 45 -2.21 11.54 8.77
N LYS A 46 -2.30 12.78 9.25
CA LYS A 46 -3.55 13.54 9.31
C LYS A 46 -3.49 14.70 8.33
N PHE A 47 -4.65 15.10 7.84
CA PHE A 47 -4.83 16.33 7.08
C PHE A 47 -6.17 16.96 7.44
N GLU A 48 -6.31 18.25 7.16
CA GLU A 48 -7.58 18.97 7.29
C GLU A 48 -8.17 19.16 5.88
N ASP A 49 -9.50 19.03 5.78
CA ASP A 49 -10.21 19.36 4.56
C ASP A 49 -10.46 20.88 4.43
N ASP A 50 -11.16 21.29 3.37
CA ASP A 50 -11.45 22.70 3.11
C ASP A 50 -12.41 23.32 4.15
N GLU A 51 -13.10 22.50 4.94
CA GLU A 51 -14.00 22.92 6.03
C GLU A 51 -13.29 22.94 7.40
N GLY A 52 -12.02 22.56 7.46
CA GLY A 52 -11.22 22.47 8.69
C GLY A 52 -11.45 21.19 9.49
N VAL A 53 -12.08 20.17 8.91
CA VAL A 53 -12.28 18.86 9.54
C VAL A 53 -11.01 18.03 9.40
N SER A 54 -10.54 17.50 10.53
CA SER A 54 -9.33 16.65 10.55
C SER A 54 -9.67 15.20 10.21
N HIS A 55 -8.97 14.65 9.23
CA HIS A 55 -9.09 13.26 8.78
C HIS A 55 -7.81 12.46 9.06
N GLU A 56 -7.97 11.20 9.46
CA GLU A 56 -6.87 10.24 9.59
C GLU A 56 -6.72 9.44 8.29
N CYS A 57 -5.54 9.47 7.68
CA CYS A 57 -5.24 8.73 6.46
C CYS A 57 -4.14 7.70 6.70
N LYS A 58 -4.38 6.50 6.19
CA LYS A 58 -3.39 5.44 6.08
C LYS A 58 -3.22 5.05 4.63
N LEU A 59 -1.99 5.22 4.12
CA LEU A 59 -1.58 4.72 2.80
C LEU A 59 -0.62 3.55 3.01
N ASN A 60 -0.98 2.37 2.51
CA ASN A 60 -0.03 1.26 2.42
C ASN A 60 0.50 1.21 1.01
N PHE A 61 1.81 1.27 0.86
CA PHE A 61 2.47 0.92 -0.39
C PHE A 61 3.01 -0.49 -0.28
N GLY A 62 2.90 -1.23 -1.37
CA GLY A 62 3.46 -2.57 -1.52
C GLY A 62 3.94 -2.79 -2.94
N ILE A 63 4.64 -3.90 -3.16
CA ILE A 63 5.04 -4.35 -4.50
C ILE A 63 4.55 -5.78 -4.68
N ASN A 64 3.91 -6.06 -5.82
CA ASN A 64 3.58 -7.42 -6.25
C ASN A 64 4.09 -7.67 -7.69
N PHE A 65 3.72 -8.81 -8.27
CA PHE A 65 4.16 -9.18 -9.62
C PHE A 65 3.65 -8.23 -10.73
N THR A 66 2.60 -7.43 -10.46
CA THR A 66 2.06 -6.43 -11.39
C THR A 66 2.64 -5.04 -11.21
N GLY A 67 3.41 -4.80 -10.14
CA GLY A 67 4.03 -3.51 -9.85
C GLY A 67 3.71 -2.99 -8.45
N VAL A 68 3.67 -1.66 -8.30
CA VAL A 68 3.34 -1.01 -7.02
C VAL A 68 1.84 -1.12 -6.76
N VAL A 69 1.48 -1.62 -5.60
CA VAL A 69 0.10 -1.66 -5.10
C VAL A 69 -0.09 -0.65 -3.97
N MET A 70 -1.33 -0.19 -3.81
CA MET A 70 -1.68 0.81 -2.82
C MET A 70 -3.02 0.49 -2.16
N ASP A 71 -3.04 0.51 -0.84
CA ASP A 71 -4.27 0.56 -0.06
C ASP A 71 -4.44 1.94 0.56
N VAL A 72 -5.68 2.40 0.64
CA VAL A 72 -6.05 3.70 1.20
C VAL A 72 -7.14 3.49 2.24
N TYR A 73 -6.91 3.97 3.45
CA TYR A 73 -7.92 4.02 4.50
C TYR A 73 -8.08 5.46 4.95
N LEU A 74 -9.32 5.93 5.04
CA LEU A 74 -9.71 7.22 5.59
C LEU A 74 -10.57 6.99 6.82
N ASP A 75 -10.20 7.59 7.95
CA ASP A 75 -10.93 7.50 9.20
C ASP A 75 -11.24 6.04 9.59
N LYS A 76 -10.22 5.18 9.38
CA LYS A 76 -10.23 3.73 9.59
C LYS A 76 -11.14 2.94 8.63
N GLN A 77 -11.78 3.59 7.68
CA GLN A 77 -12.58 2.95 6.63
C GLN A 77 -11.74 2.74 5.36
N PRO A 78 -11.78 1.55 4.75
CA PRO A 78 -11.10 1.31 3.49
C PRO A 78 -11.78 2.08 2.35
N VAL A 79 -10.99 2.76 1.53
CA VAL A 79 -11.44 3.49 0.33
C VAL A 79 -10.93 2.81 -0.93
N ILE A 80 -9.67 2.38 -0.90
CA ILE A 80 -9.05 1.58 -1.95
C ILE A 80 -8.40 0.39 -1.25
N VAL A 81 -8.73 -0.81 -1.72
CA VAL A 81 -8.07 -2.04 -1.27
C VAL A 81 -7.50 -2.70 -2.52
N SER A 82 -6.19 -2.86 -2.54
CA SER A 82 -5.55 -3.58 -3.64
C SER A 82 -5.95 -5.07 -3.59
N PRO A 83 -6.19 -5.71 -4.74
CA PRO A 83 -6.47 -7.14 -4.77
C PRO A 83 -5.28 -7.87 -4.16
N VAL A 84 -5.54 -8.60 -3.08
CA VAL A 84 -4.53 -9.34 -2.35
C VAL A 84 -4.02 -10.44 -3.27
N THR A 85 -2.87 -10.26 -3.90
CA THR A 85 -2.19 -11.39 -4.53
C THR A 85 -1.45 -12.14 -3.42
N SER A 86 -2.17 -12.97 -2.67
CA SER A 86 -1.54 -13.95 -1.78
C SER A 86 -0.80 -14.97 -2.65
N SER A 87 0.45 -14.74 -3.03
CA SER A 87 1.23 -15.83 -3.67
C SER A 87 2.74 -15.65 -3.68
N TRP A 88 3.34 -15.21 -2.56
CA TRP A 88 4.81 -15.37 -2.37
C TRP A 88 5.20 -16.05 -1.06
N VAL A 89 4.25 -16.37 -0.17
CA VAL A 89 4.52 -17.18 1.03
C VAL A 89 4.66 -18.68 0.70
N ASN A 90 4.35 -19.12 -0.53
CA ASN A 90 4.49 -20.53 -0.95
C ASN A 90 5.82 -20.88 -1.64
N LEU A 91 6.78 -19.96 -1.80
CA LEU A 91 8.01 -20.28 -2.55
C LEU A 91 9.18 -20.84 -1.71
N PHE A 92 9.03 -21.01 -0.38
CA PHE A 92 10.12 -21.51 0.47
C PHE A 92 9.82 -22.75 1.34
N PHE A 93 8.72 -23.48 1.09
CA PHE A 93 8.46 -24.76 1.76
C PHE A 93 8.29 -25.94 0.79
N PHE A 94 9.11 -26.02 -0.27
CA PHE A 94 9.44 -27.32 -0.86
C PHE A 94 10.73 -27.85 -0.22
N ARG A 95 10.64 -28.21 1.07
CA ARG A 95 11.59 -29.14 1.67
C ARG A 95 10.89 -30.48 1.85
N SER A 96 11.11 -31.34 0.85
CA SER A 96 11.00 -32.80 0.86
C SER A 96 10.48 -33.41 2.17
N HIS A 97 9.23 -33.87 2.16
CA HIS A 97 8.90 -35.14 2.78
C HIS A 97 7.82 -35.88 1.99
N ASN A 98 8.13 -37.15 1.78
CA ASN A 98 7.44 -38.13 0.97
C ASN A 98 5.96 -38.36 1.36
N ARG A 99 5.18 -38.74 0.32
CA ARG A 99 3.90 -39.47 0.29
C ARG A 99 2.60 -38.68 0.48
N GLY A 100 1.80 -38.72 -0.60
CA GLY A 100 0.35 -38.89 -0.52
C GLY A 100 -0.45 -37.60 -0.58
N ASP A 101 -1.12 -37.42 -1.72
CA ASP A 101 -2.34 -36.62 -1.91
C ASP A 101 -2.23 -35.09 -1.81
N LEU A 102 -2.06 -34.47 -2.99
CA LEU A 102 -2.33 -33.05 -3.22
C LEU A 102 -3.84 -32.85 -3.42
N VAL A 103 -4.52 -32.34 -2.39
CA VAL A 103 -5.89 -31.82 -2.53
C VAL A 103 -5.80 -30.37 -2.97
N LEU A 104 -6.27 -30.09 -4.19
CA LEU A 104 -6.40 -28.77 -4.78
C LEU A 104 -7.67 -28.11 -4.19
N TYR A 105 -7.50 -27.02 -3.44
CA TYR A 105 -8.61 -26.09 -3.20
C TYR A 105 -8.37 -24.85 -4.06
N GLU A 106 -9.14 -24.73 -5.14
CA GLU A 106 -9.32 -23.46 -5.83
C GLU A 106 -10.24 -22.58 -4.97
N SER A 107 -9.91 -21.30 -4.85
CA SER A 107 -10.85 -20.29 -4.40
C SER A 107 -10.68 -19.08 -5.31
N PHE A 108 -11.81 -18.69 -5.90
CA PHE A 108 -12.02 -17.60 -6.85
C PHE A 108 -11.51 -16.24 -6.34
#